data_AF-A0A3D3K2H0-F1
#
_entry.id   AF-A0A3D3K2H0-F1
#
_cell.length_a   1.000
_cell.length_b   1.000
_cell.length_c   1.000
_cell.angle_alpha   90.00
_cell.angle_beta   90.00
_cell.angle_gamma   90.00
#
_symmetry.space_group_name_H-M   'P 1'
#
loop_
_entity.id
_entity.type
_entity.pdbx_description
1 polymer ?
#
loop_
_entity_poly.entity_id
_entity_poly.type
_entity_poly.pdbx_seq_one_letter_code
_entity_poly.pdbx_strand_id
1 'polypeptide(L)'
;SAVTWKYPSCILKGDNSIGEFYSIAVTNHHQYADTGTKMIHIGKNTKSTIISKGISAGKSNNSYRGLVKVMPTAKGARNFSQCDSLLMGNECGAHTFPYIEIKDPSAQLEHEATTSKIGEDQIFYCNQRGIDTERAIALIVNGFGK
;
A
#
# COMPACT_ATOMS: atom_id res chain seq x y z
N SER A 1 12.11 14.57 -6.20
CA SER A 1 12.95 13.36 -6.26
C SER A 1 12.59 12.54 -7.49
N ALA A 2 13.56 11.90 -8.15
CA ALA A 2 13.32 10.97 -9.26
C ALA A 2 13.00 9.55 -8.77
N VAL A 3 13.59 9.14 -7.65
CA VAL A 3 13.47 7.80 -7.07
C VAL A 3 13.16 7.91 -5.58
N THR A 4 12.25 7.07 -5.07
CA THR A 4 11.97 6.93 -3.63
C THR A 4 12.16 5.48 -3.22
N TRP A 5 12.96 5.25 -2.17
CA TRP A 5 13.18 3.93 -1.61
C TRP A 5 12.98 3.95 -0.10
N LYS A 6 11.96 3.27 0.43
CA LYS A 6 11.67 3.31 1.89
C LYS A 6 11.03 2.03 2.41
N TYR A 7 11.50 1.57 3.58
CA TYR A 7 10.93 0.44 4.31
C TYR A 7 10.86 0.69 5.83
N PRO A 8 10.01 1.61 6.31
CA PRO A 8 9.73 1.72 7.75
C PRO A 8 9.36 0.35 8.31
N SER A 9 9.81 0.03 9.52
CA SER A 9 9.73 -1.32 10.05
C SER A 9 9.30 -1.32 11.52
N CYS A 10 8.49 -2.29 11.91
CA CYS A 10 8.11 -2.52 13.31
C CYS A 10 8.65 -3.88 13.76
N ILE A 11 9.42 -3.88 14.84
CA ILE A 11 9.89 -5.10 15.51
C ILE A 11 9.04 -5.31 16.75
N LEU A 12 8.08 -6.22 16.66
CA LEU A 12 7.10 -6.54 17.71
C LEU A 12 7.70 -7.56 18.68
N LYS A 13 8.66 -7.08 19.48
CA LYS A 13 9.44 -7.89 20.43
C LYS A 13 8.65 -8.28 21.68
N GLY A 14 7.84 -7.36 22.21
CA GLY A 14 7.05 -7.60 23.41
C GLY A 14 5.77 -8.38 23.13
N ASP A 15 5.32 -9.16 24.11
CA ASP A 15 4.02 -9.80 24.04
C ASP A 15 2.90 -8.75 23.93
N ASN A 16 1.88 -9.02 23.13
CA ASN A 16 0.75 -8.15 22.84
C ASN A 16 1.12 -6.80 22.17
N SER A 17 2.35 -6.67 21.65
CA SER A 17 2.75 -5.44 20.94
C SER A 17 2.04 -5.29 19.59
N ILE A 18 1.82 -4.03 19.20
CA ILE A 18 1.04 -3.62 18.03
C ILE A 18 1.91 -2.74 17.13
N GLY A 19 1.89 -3.00 15.83
CA GLY A 19 2.58 -2.19 14.83
C GLY A 19 1.64 -1.80 13.69
N GLU A 20 1.62 -0.53 13.32
CA GLU A 20 0.73 -0.04 12.27
C GLU A 20 1.52 0.77 11.26
N PHE A 21 1.20 0.60 9.99
CA PHE A 21 1.82 1.33 8.89
C PHE A 21 0.75 1.81 7.92
N TYR A 22 0.72 3.13 7.72
CA TYR A 22 -0.14 3.80 6.76
C TYR A 22 0.76 4.57 5.80
N SER A 23 0.61 4.34 4.49
CA SER A 23 1.39 5.05 3.49
C SER A 23 0.57 5.40 2.27
N ILE A 24 0.73 6.63 1.82
CA ILE A 24 0.32 7.08 0.49
C ILE A 24 1.60 7.38 -0.31
N ALA A 25 1.71 6.80 -1.50
CA ALA A 25 2.82 7.04 -2.42
C ALA A 25 2.27 7.53 -3.76
N VAL A 26 2.75 8.68 -4.22
CA VAL A 26 2.34 9.29 -5.50
C VAL A 26 3.56 9.41 -6.40
N THR A 27 3.44 8.94 -7.64
CA THR A 27 4.47 9.09 -8.67
C THR A 27 3.89 9.68 -9.96
N ASN A 28 4.63 10.56 -10.62
CA ASN A 28 4.26 11.15 -11.89
C ASN A 28 5.48 11.27 -12.84
N HIS A 29 5.24 11.61 -14.10
CA HIS A 29 6.25 11.74 -15.15
C HIS A 29 7.05 10.44 -15.29
N HIS A 30 8.36 10.45 -15.02
CA HIS A 30 9.24 9.26 -15.07
C HIS A 30 9.73 8.86 -13.68
N GLN A 31 8.99 9.21 -12.62
CA GLN A 31 9.37 8.87 -11.25
C GLN A 31 9.28 7.36 -10.99
N TYR A 32 10.14 6.88 -10.12
CA TYR A 32 10.12 5.53 -9.60
C TYR A 32 9.96 5.55 -8.08
N ALA A 33 9.10 4.69 -7.54
CA ALA A 33 9.00 4.47 -6.10
C ALA A 33 9.00 2.97 -5.80
N ASP A 34 9.89 2.53 -4.92
CA ASP A 34 9.81 1.22 -4.26
C ASP A 34 9.65 1.48 -2.77
N THR A 35 8.44 1.24 -2.27
CA THR A 35 8.04 1.62 -0.92
C THR A 35 7.32 0.48 -0.25
N GLY A 36 7.41 0.39 1.06
CA GLY A 36 6.58 -0.53 1.81
C GLY A 36 7.03 -0.60 3.25
N THR A 37 6.85 -1.75 3.88
CA THR A 37 7.07 -1.91 5.32
C THR A 37 7.55 -3.31 5.66
N LYS A 38 8.16 -3.46 6.84
CA LYS A 38 8.51 -4.76 7.40
C LYS A 38 7.91 -4.91 8.79
N MET A 39 6.97 -5.84 8.94
CA MET A 39 6.37 -6.22 10.22
C MET A 39 7.02 -7.52 10.70
N ILE A 40 7.75 -7.45 11.80
CA ILE A 40 8.48 -8.60 12.36
C ILE A 40 7.87 -8.96 13.71
N HIS A 41 7.13 -10.07 13.74
CA HIS A 41 6.45 -10.60 14.91
C HIS A 41 7.36 -11.56 15.68
N ILE A 42 7.63 -11.25 16.96
CA ILE A 42 8.47 -12.06 17.85
C ILE A 42 7.71 -12.46 19.11
N GLY A 43 7.05 -11.50 19.77
CA GLY A 43 6.24 -11.73 20.96
C GLY A 43 4.92 -12.45 20.67
N LYS A 44 4.32 -13.03 21.70
CA LYS A 44 3.00 -13.68 21.63
C LYS A 44 1.90 -12.64 21.40
N ASN A 45 0.82 -13.04 20.73
CA ASN A 45 -0.37 -12.23 20.48
C ASN A 45 -0.09 -10.86 19.83
N THR A 46 0.99 -10.77 19.06
CA THR A 46 1.38 -9.52 18.39
C THR A 46 0.46 -9.24 17.21
N LYS A 47 0.16 -7.96 16.97
CA LYS A 47 -0.74 -7.54 15.89
C LYS A 47 -0.06 -6.55 14.97
N SER A 48 -0.31 -6.67 13.67
CA SER A 48 0.11 -5.64 12.72
C SER A 48 -0.94 -5.31 11.68
N THR A 49 -1.00 -4.03 11.33
CA THR A 49 -1.88 -3.49 10.28
C THR A 49 -1.02 -2.76 9.26
N ILE A 50 -1.20 -3.10 7.99
CA ILE A 50 -0.52 -2.45 6.86
C ILE A 50 -1.56 -1.93 5.90
N ILE A 51 -1.64 -0.60 5.73
CA ILE A 51 -2.47 0.04 4.70
C ILE A 51 -1.54 0.84 3.78
N SER A 52 -1.44 0.43 2.53
CA SER A 52 -0.63 1.12 1.52
C SER A 52 -1.49 1.50 0.33
N LYS A 53 -1.48 2.77 -0.02
CA LYS A 53 -2.19 3.32 -1.18
C LYS A 53 -1.17 3.93 -2.15
N GLY A 54 -1.05 3.34 -3.33
CA GLY A 54 -0.17 3.79 -4.41
C GLY A 54 -0.97 4.50 -5.50
N ILE A 55 -0.48 5.65 -5.97
CA ILE A 55 -1.04 6.38 -7.11
C ILE A 55 0.06 6.57 -8.15
N SER A 56 -0.16 6.08 -9.36
CA SER A 56 0.78 6.16 -10.48
C SER A 56 0.20 7.00 -11.61
N ALA A 57 1.00 7.92 -12.15
CA ALA A 57 0.60 8.81 -13.24
C ALA A 57 1.70 8.98 -14.31
N GLY A 58 1.34 9.48 -15.49
CA GLY A 58 2.29 9.71 -16.58
C GLY A 58 2.93 8.40 -17.03
N LYS A 59 4.27 8.34 -17.01
CA LYS A 59 5.09 7.16 -17.32
C LYS A 59 5.79 6.58 -16.09
N SER A 60 5.24 6.86 -14.92
CA SER A 60 5.88 6.53 -13.64
C SER A 60 5.64 5.09 -13.24
N ASN A 61 6.49 4.59 -12.34
CA ASN A 61 6.35 3.26 -11.78
C ASN A 61 6.34 3.33 -10.25
N ASN A 62 5.27 2.81 -9.65
CA ASN A 62 5.11 2.72 -8.21
C ASN A 62 5.08 1.24 -7.82
N SER A 63 5.91 0.86 -6.86
CA SER A 63 6.04 -0.51 -6.37
C SER A 63 5.80 -0.51 -4.87
N TYR A 64 4.82 -1.27 -4.42
CA TYR A 64 4.72 -1.68 -3.03
C TYR A 64 5.56 -2.95 -2.80
N ARG A 65 6.40 -2.95 -1.77
CA ARG A 65 7.16 -4.13 -1.33
C ARG A 65 7.13 -4.25 0.19
N GLY A 66 6.38 -5.24 0.66
CA GLY A 66 6.15 -5.48 2.09
C GLY A 66 6.71 -6.82 2.55
N LEU A 67 7.14 -6.90 3.81
CA LEU A 67 7.47 -8.15 4.49
C LEU A 67 6.63 -8.29 5.76
N VAL A 68 5.93 -9.41 5.90
CA VAL A 68 5.35 -9.85 7.17
C VAL A 68 6.07 -11.13 7.58
N LYS A 69 6.77 -11.08 8.70
CA LYS A 69 7.57 -12.19 9.22
C LYS A 69 7.09 -12.58 10.59
N VAL A 70 6.68 -13.83 10.74
CA VAL A 70 6.24 -14.43 12.02
C VAL A 70 7.28 -15.44 12.47
N MET A 71 7.92 -15.16 13.62
CA MET A 71 8.90 -16.05 14.23
C MET A 71 8.21 -17.22 14.94
N PRO A 72 8.90 -18.36 15.18
CA PRO A 72 8.32 -19.51 15.89
C PRO A 72 7.84 -19.21 17.32
N THR A 73 8.31 -18.11 17.91
CA THR A 73 7.93 -17.66 19.26
C THR A 73 6.62 -16.87 19.28
N ALA A 74 6.19 -16.34 18.14
CA ALA A 74 5.09 -15.39 18.02
C ALA A 74 3.72 -16.08 17.92
N LYS A 75 3.39 -16.89 18.93
CA LYS A 75 2.11 -17.60 19.01
C LYS A 75 0.93 -16.62 19.00
N GLY A 76 -0.09 -16.91 18.21
CA GLY A 76 -1.29 -16.08 18.09
C GLY A 76 -1.04 -14.74 17.37
N ALA A 77 0.04 -14.62 16.58
CA ALA A 77 0.29 -13.42 15.79
C ALA A 77 -0.83 -13.16 14.77
N ARG A 78 -1.19 -11.90 14.58
CA ARG A 78 -2.20 -11.48 13.60
C ARG A 78 -1.66 -10.38 12.70
N ASN A 79 -1.94 -10.47 11.40
CA ASN A 79 -1.65 -9.42 10.44
C ASN A 79 -2.84 -9.19 9.52
N PHE A 80 -3.13 -7.90 9.25
CA PHE A 80 -3.97 -7.47 8.14
C PHE A 80 -3.17 -6.54 7.23
N SER A 81 -3.14 -6.83 5.95
CA SER A 81 -2.43 -6.05 4.94
C SER A 81 -3.35 -5.71 3.78
N GLN A 82 -3.50 -4.42 3.47
CA GLN A 82 -4.26 -3.92 2.33
C GLN A 82 -3.36 -3.02 1.46
N CYS A 83 -3.27 -3.37 0.19
CA CYS A 83 -2.46 -2.68 -0.81
C CYS A 83 -3.34 -2.21 -1.97
N ASP A 84 -3.76 -0.95 -1.94
CA ASP A 84 -4.55 -0.37 -3.02
C ASP A 84 -3.63 0.37 -4.00
N SER A 85 -3.87 0.22 -5.30
CA SER A 85 -3.17 0.95 -6.36
C SER A 85 -4.16 1.66 -7.28
N LEU A 86 -3.83 2.90 -7.66
CA LEU A 86 -4.61 3.72 -8.59
C LEU A 86 -3.74 4.12 -9.78
N LEU A 87 -4.11 3.70 -10.98
CA LEU A 87 -3.46 4.10 -12.23
C LEU A 87 -4.19 5.26 -12.89
N MET A 88 -3.43 6.32 -13.22
CA MET A 88 -3.90 7.49 -13.95
C MET A 88 -3.28 7.49 -15.36
N GLY A 89 -4.02 6.92 -16.30
CA GLY A 89 -3.60 6.76 -17.70
C GLY A 89 -3.15 5.35 -18.05
N ASN A 90 -2.59 5.20 -19.25
CA ASN A 90 -2.23 3.89 -19.84
C ASN A 90 -0.72 3.59 -19.84
N GLU A 91 0.12 4.59 -19.52
CA GLU A 91 1.59 4.47 -19.64
C GLU A 91 2.29 4.31 -18.27
N CYS A 92 1.54 4.35 -17.16
CA CYS A 92 2.09 4.20 -15.82
C CYS A 92 1.96 2.76 -15.31
N GLY A 93 2.79 2.39 -14.33
CA GLY A 93 2.81 1.07 -13.70
C GLY A 93 2.57 1.13 -12.20
N ALA A 94 1.84 0.16 -11.68
CA ALA A 94 1.70 -0.12 -10.26
C ALA A 94 1.99 -1.60 -10.00
N HIS A 95 2.91 -1.89 -9.08
CA HIS A 95 3.40 -3.23 -8.80
C HIS A 95 3.29 -3.54 -7.30
N THR A 96 2.96 -4.79 -6.95
CA THR A 96 2.78 -5.21 -5.56
C THR A 96 3.57 -6.50 -5.31
N PHE A 97 4.55 -6.42 -4.41
CA PHE A 97 5.47 -7.51 -4.08
C PHE A 97 5.39 -7.87 -2.58
N PRO A 98 4.40 -8.68 -2.17
CA PRO A 98 4.27 -9.11 -0.78
C PRO A 98 5.22 -10.28 -0.47
N TYR A 99 5.89 -10.19 0.67
CA TYR A 99 6.69 -11.28 1.24
C TYR A 99 6.04 -11.71 2.56
N ILE A 100 5.68 -12.98 2.66
CA ILE A 100 5.05 -13.56 3.84
C ILE A 100 5.89 -14.76 4.29
N GLU A 101 6.48 -14.65 5.48
CA GLU A 101 7.28 -15.71 6.10
C GLU A 101 6.64 -16.11 7.43
N ILE A 102 5.99 -17.28 7.48
CA ILE A 102 5.27 -17.74 8.68
C ILE A 102 5.96 -18.99 9.23
N LYS A 103 6.43 -18.90 10.48
CA LYS A 103 7.06 -20.03 11.19
C LYS A 103 6.30 -20.49 12.42
N ASP A 104 5.09 -19.98 12.65
CA ASP A 104 4.20 -20.43 13.72
C ASP A 104 2.80 -20.75 13.14
N PRO A 105 2.25 -21.95 13.41
CA PRO A 105 1.00 -22.40 12.81
C PRO A 105 -0.25 -21.75 13.42
N SER A 106 -0.13 -21.06 14.55
CA SER A 106 -1.26 -20.37 15.19
C SER A 106 -1.46 -18.94 14.66
N ALA A 107 -0.61 -18.49 13.74
CA ALA A 107 -0.69 -17.17 13.15
C ALA A 107 -1.86 -17.04 12.16
N GLN A 108 -2.51 -15.87 12.15
CA GLN A 108 -3.57 -15.52 11.20
C GLN A 108 -3.15 -14.31 10.38
N LEU A 109 -3.10 -14.44 9.06
CA LEU A 109 -2.67 -13.37 8.17
C LEU A 109 -3.63 -13.22 7.00
N GLU A 110 -3.96 -11.97 6.70
CA GLU A 110 -4.78 -11.57 5.57
C GLU A 110 -4.02 -10.55 4.72
N HIS A 111 -3.97 -10.78 3.41
CA HIS A 111 -3.36 -9.85 2.46
C HIS A 111 -4.30 -9.63 1.29
N GLU A 112 -4.70 -8.38 1.10
CA GLU A 112 -5.54 -7.91 0.01
C GLU A 112 -4.76 -6.91 -0.84
N ALA A 113 -4.90 -7.04 -2.16
CA ALA A 113 -4.33 -6.10 -3.11
C ALA A 113 -5.36 -5.77 -4.19
N THR A 114 -5.66 -4.48 -4.35
CA THR A 114 -6.68 -4.00 -5.29
C THR A 114 -6.05 -2.99 -6.25
N THR A 115 -6.34 -3.15 -7.54
CA THR A 115 -5.91 -2.20 -8.56
C THR A 115 -7.13 -1.51 -9.16
N SER A 116 -7.12 -0.19 -9.15
CA SER A 116 -8.12 0.69 -9.73
C SER A 116 -7.48 1.54 -10.83
N LYS A 117 -8.30 1.97 -11.79
CA LYS A 117 -7.89 2.90 -12.84
C LYS A 117 -8.89 4.03 -12.92
N ILE A 118 -8.42 5.26 -13.05
CA ILE A 118 -9.30 6.39 -13.37
C ILE A 118 -9.70 6.26 -14.83
N GLY A 119 -10.97 5.96 -15.08
CA GLY A 119 -11.54 5.90 -16.42
C GLY A 119 -11.80 7.29 -16.99
N GLU A 120 -11.71 7.41 -18.32
CA GLU A 120 -12.09 8.66 -19.02
C GLU A 120 -13.54 9.06 -18.72
N ASP A 121 -14.44 8.07 -18.55
CA ASP A 121 -15.83 8.29 -18.19
C ASP A 121 -16.03 8.97 -16.83
N GLN A 122 -15.18 8.67 -15.84
CA GLN A 122 -15.26 9.29 -14.50
C GLN A 122 -14.86 10.76 -14.56
N ILE A 123 -13.83 11.08 -15.34
CA ILE A 123 -13.39 12.45 -15.60
C ILE A 123 -14.43 13.18 -16.44
N PHE A 124 -14.95 12.56 -17.50
CA PHE A 124 -16.00 13.10 -18.35
C PHE A 124 -17.26 13.46 -17.54
N TYR A 125 -17.68 12.58 -16.62
CA TYR A 125 -18.82 12.80 -15.73
C TYR A 125 -18.62 14.01 -14.79
N CYS A 126 -17.39 14.22 -14.30
CA CYS A 126 -17.05 15.40 -13.48
C CYS A 126 -17.04 16.68 -14.33
N ASN A 127 -16.44 16.61 -15.52
CA ASN A 127 -16.39 17.72 -16.48
C ASN A 127 -17.79 18.16 -16.92
N GLN A 128 -18.71 17.23 -17.14
CA GLN A 128 -20.11 17.54 -17.45
C GLN A 128 -20.81 18.32 -16.33
N ARG A 129 -20.34 18.19 -15.08
CA ARG A 129 -20.84 18.94 -13.91
C ARG A 129 -20.12 20.28 -13.70
N GLY A 130 -19.30 20.70 -14.67
CA GLY A 130 -18.54 21.95 -14.59
C GLY A 130 -17.31 21.87 -13.67
N ILE A 131 -16.90 20.66 -13.27
CA ILE A 131 -15.66 20.45 -12.51
C ILE A 131 -14.54 20.29 -13.54
N ASP A 132 -13.52 21.14 -13.49
CA ASP A 132 -12.38 21.02 -14.39
C ASP A 132 -11.60 19.71 -14.18
N THR A 133 -10.88 19.25 -15.21
CA THR A 133 -10.17 17.97 -15.19
C THR A 133 -9.17 17.84 -14.04
N GLU A 134 -8.41 18.89 -13.72
CA GLU A 134 -7.45 18.84 -12.59
C GLU A 134 -8.17 18.66 -11.27
N ARG A 135 -9.26 19.40 -11.06
CA ARG A 135 -10.08 19.32 -9.85
C ARG A 135 -10.84 18.00 -9.75
N ALA A 136 -11.25 17.41 -10.87
CA ALA A 136 -11.83 16.07 -10.92
C ALA A 136 -10.82 15.00 -10.50
N ILE A 137 -9.59 15.06 -11.02
CA ILE A 137 -8.50 14.15 -10.62
C ILE A 137 -8.20 14.30 -9.13
N ALA A 138 -8.06 15.53 -8.63
CA ALA A 138 -7.82 15.79 -7.22
C ALA A 138 -8.95 15.25 -6.33
N LEU A 139 -10.20 15.36 -6.76
CA LEU A 139 -11.36 14.81 -6.04
C LEU A 139 -11.28 13.28 -5.93
N ILE A 140 -11.03 12.60 -7.06
CA ILE A 140 -10.94 11.13 -7.12
C ILE A 140 -9.76 10.63 -6.28
N VAL A 141 -8.59 11.26 -6.42
CA VAL A 141 -7.37 10.91 -5.68
C VAL A 141 -7.56 11.10 -4.17
N ASN A 142 -8.17 12.21 -3.74
CA ASN A 142 -8.47 12.43 -2.33
C ASN A 142 -9.49 11.42 -1.78
N GLY A 143 -10.49 11.04 -2.58
CA GLY A 143 -11.45 9.98 -2.21
C GLY A 143 -10.77 8.62 -2.06
N PHE A 144 -9.83 8.29 -2.95
CA PHE A 144 -9.05 7.05 -2.87
C PHE A 144 -8.10 7.00 -1.66
N GLY A 145 -7.53 8.15 -1.29
CA GLY A 145 -6.62 8.32 -0.15
C GLY A 145 -7.30 8.24 1.23
N LYS A 146 -8.63 8.28 1.29
CA LYS A 146 -9.43 8.17 2.51
C LYS A 146 -9.58 6.71 2.96
#